data_AF-A0A067PVL9-F1
#
_entry.id   AF-A0A067PVL9-F1
#
_cell.length_a   1.000
_cell.length_b   1.000
_cell.length_c   1.000
_cell.angle_alpha   90.00
_cell.angle_beta   90.00
_cell.angle_gamma   90.00
#
_symmetry.space_group_name_H-M   'P 1'
#
loop_
_entity.id
_entity.type
_entity.pdbx_description
1 polymer ?
#
loop_
_entity_poly.entity_id
_entity_poly.type
_entity_poly.pdbx_seq_one_letter_code
_entity_poly.pdbx_strand_id
1 'polypeptide(L)'
;MSGHWAYKKADEISEDPLTHGSMLVPIILGSDKTTVSVATGNQEFHPLYLSIGNIDNEMQQAHREGLVPVAFLAIPKTAREYEDDEEFRLFKKQVYHQSIAKILAPLRPGMTTPEVMRCPDGHYRWAIFQLGPYIADYLEQVFLSGIVQGWCPKCRVPPSNLEKAGLPQFRDHTDTLIETFDLGELWDAFGVVSDVIPFTDYFPHADIHQLITPDLLHQLIKGTFKDHLVAWVVEYVETHAASKHEAKQILDEIDWRIAAVPAFPGLRRFPEGRGYKQWTGNDSKVLMKVFLPAIVGFVPDKMVHCIAAFLDFCYLARWSAHDTLCLQEMNQTLESFHEFRSIFQETGIQPKGFSLPRQHALVHYVENIRLFSSPNGLCSSITESKHIPTVKRPWQQSNRNNPIGQIIRMNTRLSKLAAVRVEFGRRGMLQGDIISHVRRVVGLLKDDDSDGEDDPEHPHDGALTDLLDIPDLPNMIWRFIHDQLYLDDHLAAENIPLDHCPVFHGRISVYHSATATFYAPSELSG
;
A
#
# COMPACT_ATOMS: atom_id res chain seq x y z
N MET A 1 -3.47 -18.11 2.13
CA MET A 1 -2.87 -18.30 3.47
C MET A 1 -1.39 -17.96 3.44
N SER A 2 -1.01 -16.84 4.03
CA SER A 2 0.04 -16.83 5.05
C SER A 2 -0.27 -15.67 6.00
N GLY A 3 -0.10 -15.94 7.28
CA GLY A 3 -0.55 -15.10 8.40
C GLY A 3 0.08 -15.66 9.66
N HIS A 4 1.32 -16.15 9.54
CA HIS A 4 2.01 -16.88 10.61
C HIS A 4 2.11 -16.02 11.86
N TRP A 5 2.21 -14.70 11.71
CA TRP A 5 2.15 -13.79 12.85
C TRP A 5 0.80 -13.92 13.57
N ALA A 6 -0.32 -13.85 12.86
CA ALA A 6 -1.64 -13.96 13.46
C ALA A 6 -1.89 -15.32 14.12
N TYR A 7 -1.45 -16.42 13.48
CA TYR A 7 -1.53 -17.76 14.07
C TYR A 7 -0.66 -17.88 15.32
N LYS A 8 0.60 -17.45 15.26
CA LYS A 8 1.49 -17.46 16.43
C LYS A 8 0.91 -16.64 17.57
N LYS A 9 0.35 -15.48 17.27
CA LYS A 9 -0.33 -14.63 18.26
C LYS A 9 -1.57 -15.28 18.82
N ALA A 10 -2.36 -15.97 18.00
CA ALA A 10 -3.51 -16.74 18.44
C ALA A 10 -3.11 -17.91 19.35
N ASP A 11 -2.00 -18.59 19.05
CA ASP A 11 -1.45 -19.66 19.89
C ASP A 11 -0.97 -19.09 21.24
N GLU A 12 -0.19 -18.01 21.23
CA GLU A 12 0.31 -17.31 22.44
C GLU A 12 -0.85 -16.90 23.37
N ILE A 13 -1.93 -16.30 22.84
CA ILE A 13 -3.09 -15.93 23.67
C ILE A 13 -3.90 -17.14 24.12
N SER A 14 -3.82 -18.28 23.44
CA SER A 14 -4.63 -19.46 23.80
C SER A 14 -4.07 -20.22 25.00
N GLU A 15 -2.83 -19.92 25.41
CA GLU A 15 -2.17 -20.47 26.60
C GLU A 15 -2.84 -20.00 27.90
N ASP A 16 -3.40 -18.78 27.92
CA ASP A 16 -4.18 -18.29 29.07
C ASP A 16 -5.64 -18.81 28.98
N PRO A 17 -6.12 -19.55 29.99
CA PRO A 17 -7.49 -20.05 30.03
C PRO A 17 -8.58 -18.98 29.92
N LEU A 18 -8.29 -17.72 30.30
CA LEU A 18 -9.25 -16.62 30.22
C LEU A 18 -9.44 -16.09 28.79
N THR A 19 -8.45 -16.27 27.94
CA THR A 19 -8.44 -15.78 26.55
C THR A 19 -8.59 -16.92 25.55
N HIS A 20 -8.50 -18.18 26.00
CA HIS A 20 -8.75 -19.37 25.18
C HIS A 20 -10.09 -19.32 24.44
N GLY A 21 -10.06 -19.58 23.14
CA GLY A 21 -11.24 -19.52 22.27
C GLY A 21 -11.65 -18.10 21.83
N SER A 22 -10.90 -17.06 22.20
CA SER A 22 -11.15 -15.70 21.71
C SER A 22 -10.69 -15.52 20.26
N MET A 23 -11.45 -14.72 19.52
CA MET A 23 -11.08 -14.23 18.20
C MET A 23 -10.01 -13.13 18.33
N LEU A 24 -8.86 -13.33 17.69
CA LEU A 24 -7.84 -12.30 17.57
C LEU A 24 -8.31 -11.17 16.65
N VAL A 25 -8.15 -9.92 17.09
CA VAL A 25 -8.40 -8.70 16.32
C VAL A 25 -7.10 -7.90 16.20
N PRO A 26 -6.32 -8.09 15.12
CA PRO A 26 -5.14 -7.28 14.87
C PRO A 26 -5.52 -5.84 14.56
N ILE A 27 -4.84 -4.88 15.17
CA ILE A 27 -4.98 -3.45 14.90
C ILE A 27 -3.84 -3.02 13.98
N ILE A 28 -4.18 -2.69 12.74
CA ILE A 28 -3.23 -2.19 11.75
C ILE A 28 -3.19 -0.67 11.87
N LEU A 29 -2.00 -0.11 11.97
CA LEU A 29 -1.78 1.33 12.07
C LEU A 29 -1.03 1.83 10.84
N GLY A 30 -1.23 3.09 10.50
CA GLY A 30 -0.40 3.75 9.51
C GLY A 30 -0.38 5.25 9.71
N SER A 31 0.80 5.84 9.59
CA SER A 31 0.97 7.29 9.67
C SER A 31 1.80 7.75 8.49
N ASP A 32 1.39 8.87 7.89
CA ASP A 32 2.15 9.52 6.85
C ASP A 32 1.86 11.01 6.90
N LYS A 33 2.92 11.83 6.84
CA LYS A 33 2.80 13.28 6.88
C LYS A 33 2.51 13.77 5.47
N THR A 34 1.41 14.52 5.34
CA THR A 34 1.01 15.09 4.05
C THR A 34 0.96 16.61 4.08
N THR A 35 1.51 17.23 3.04
CA THR A 35 1.35 18.66 2.74
C THR A 35 0.04 18.89 1.97
N VAL A 36 -0.72 19.92 2.33
CA VAL A 36 -1.99 20.29 1.67
C VAL A 36 -1.92 21.59 0.88
N SER A 37 -0.94 22.46 1.16
CA SER A 37 -0.67 23.66 0.36
C SER A 37 0.84 23.81 0.11
N VAL A 38 1.25 23.92 -1.15
CA VAL A 38 2.64 24.20 -1.54
C VAL A 38 2.83 25.69 -1.87
N ALA A 39 1.79 26.36 -2.39
CA ALA A 39 1.86 27.75 -2.84
C ALA A 39 1.50 28.80 -1.75
N THR A 40 0.76 28.40 -0.72
CA THR A 40 0.18 29.32 0.28
C THR A 40 0.38 28.79 1.70
N GLY A 41 1.64 28.76 2.14
CA GLY A 41 1.99 28.64 3.56
C GLY A 41 2.45 27.28 4.08
N ASN A 42 2.81 26.32 3.22
CA ASN A 42 3.33 24.99 3.61
C ASN A 42 2.55 24.35 4.77
N GLN A 43 1.22 24.26 4.63
CA GLN A 43 0.40 23.63 5.65
C GLN A 43 0.53 22.10 5.54
N GLU A 44 0.89 21.48 6.65
CA GLU A 44 1.07 20.04 6.79
C GLU A 44 0.14 19.48 7.85
N PHE A 45 -0.21 18.20 7.68
CA PHE A 45 -0.94 17.41 8.66
C PHE A 45 -0.33 16.02 8.75
N HIS A 46 -0.37 15.43 9.94
CA HIS A 46 0.13 14.08 10.19
C HIS A 46 -1.01 13.18 10.67
N PRO A 47 -1.88 12.69 9.77
CA PRO A 47 -2.93 11.76 10.15
C PRO A 47 -2.37 10.40 10.62
N LEU A 48 -2.98 9.87 11.68
CA LEU A 48 -2.84 8.47 12.10
C LEU A 48 -4.10 7.73 11.65
N TYR A 49 -3.91 6.65 10.91
CA TYR A 49 -4.96 5.76 10.44
C TYR A 49 -4.98 4.46 11.21
N LEU A 50 -6.18 3.88 11.33
CA LEU A 50 -6.43 2.59 11.95
C LEU A 50 -7.26 1.72 11.02
N SER A 51 -6.89 0.44 10.94
CA SER A 51 -7.65 -0.64 10.31
C SER A 51 -7.58 -1.89 11.20
N ILE A 52 -8.31 -2.94 10.84
CA ILE A 52 -8.28 -4.23 11.52
C ILE A 52 -7.79 -5.33 10.57
N GLY A 53 -7.09 -6.32 11.09
CA GLY A 53 -6.56 -7.45 10.31
C GLY A 53 -7.62 -8.44 9.85
N ASN A 54 -8.85 -8.35 10.37
CA ASN A 54 -9.96 -9.25 10.04
C ASN A 54 -10.75 -8.84 8.79
N ILE A 55 -10.33 -7.80 8.08
CA ILE A 55 -10.94 -7.41 6.80
C ILE A 55 -10.02 -7.81 5.64
N ASP A 56 -10.61 -8.31 4.56
CA ASP A 56 -9.86 -8.74 3.39
C ASP A 56 -9.06 -7.60 2.75
N ASN A 57 -7.93 -7.95 2.15
CA ASN A 57 -7.04 -7.00 1.48
C ASN A 57 -7.77 -6.13 0.44
N GLU A 58 -8.71 -6.70 -0.31
CA GLU A 58 -9.50 -5.94 -1.30
C GLU A 58 -10.38 -4.89 -0.62
N MET A 59 -10.97 -5.23 0.53
CA MET A 59 -11.80 -4.30 1.30
C MET A 59 -10.96 -3.20 1.98
N GLN A 60 -9.72 -3.53 2.41
CA GLN A 60 -8.76 -2.54 2.91
C GLN A 60 -8.36 -1.52 1.83
N GLN A 61 -8.20 -1.99 0.58
CA GLN A 61 -7.85 -1.14 -0.56
C GLN A 61 -9.05 -0.40 -1.15
N ALA A 62 -10.26 -0.93 -0.96
CA ALA A 62 -11.48 -0.26 -1.38
C ALA A 62 -11.55 1.13 -0.71
N HIS A 63 -11.94 2.16 -1.46
CA HIS A 63 -12.13 3.53 -0.96
C HIS A 63 -13.34 3.67 0.01
N ARG A 64 -13.65 2.62 0.78
CA ARG A 64 -14.68 2.57 1.83
C ARG A 64 -14.05 2.89 3.19
N GLU A 65 -14.67 2.42 4.27
CA GLU A 65 -14.25 2.65 5.67
C GLU A 65 -13.44 1.48 6.26
N GLY A 66 -12.69 0.74 5.43
CA GLY A 66 -11.73 -0.27 5.90
C GLY A 66 -10.50 0.34 6.59
N LEU A 67 -10.15 1.59 6.26
CA LEU A 67 -9.09 2.37 6.90
C LEU A 67 -9.66 3.73 7.33
N VAL A 68 -9.55 4.09 8.61
CA VAL A 68 -10.18 5.28 9.19
C VAL A 68 -9.13 6.18 9.86
N PRO A 69 -9.17 7.52 9.67
CA PRO A 69 -8.31 8.43 10.42
C PRO A 69 -8.78 8.52 11.88
N VAL A 70 -7.94 8.13 12.83
CA VAL A 70 -8.24 8.15 14.27
C VAL A 70 -7.66 9.36 14.99
N ALA A 71 -6.59 9.95 14.44
CA ALA A 71 -6.01 11.17 15.00
C ALA A 71 -5.28 12.00 13.94
N PHE A 72 -4.97 13.25 14.31
CA PHE A 72 -3.98 14.09 13.64
C PHE A 72 -2.87 14.37 14.66
N LEU A 73 -1.71 13.75 14.45
CA LEU A 73 -0.55 13.87 15.32
C LEU A 73 0.00 15.29 15.30
N ALA A 74 0.53 15.72 16.44
CA ALA A 74 1.17 17.01 16.55
C ALA A 74 2.42 17.06 15.66
N ILE A 75 2.64 18.22 15.03
CA ILE A 75 3.89 18.54 14.33
C ILE A 75 4.50 19.72 15.10
N PRO A 76 5.30 19.47 16.16
CA PRO A 76 5.89 20.52 16.95
C PRO A 76 6.75 21.44 16.07
N LYS A 77 6.58 22.75 16.26
CA LYS A 77 7.39 23.78 15.60
C LYS A 77 8.18 24.52 16.67
N THR A 78 9.41 24.88 16.35
CA THR A 78 10.27 25.72 17.19
C THR A 78 10.83 26.88 16.37
N ALA A 79 11.47 27.85 17.02
CA ALA A 79 12.24 28.89 16.34
C ALA A 79 13.41 28.24 15.59
N ARG A 80 13.79 28.79 14.43
CA ARG A 80 14.84 28.22 13.57
C ARG A 80 16.16 27.96 14.29
N GLU A 81 16.46 28.75 15.32
CA GLU A 81 17.67 28.58 16.14
C GLU A 81 17.74 27.25 16.89
N TYR A 82 16.60 26.61 17.20
CA TYR A 82 16.53 25.32 17.91
C TYR A 82 16.08 24.16 17.02
N GLU A 83 15.95 24.37 15.70
CA GLU A 83 15.41 23.33 14.80
C GLU A 83 16.30 22.07 14.75
N ASP A 84 17.60 22.29 14.87
CA ASP A 84 18.64 21.27 14.86
C ASP A 84 19.12 20.85 16.26
N ASP A 85 18.53 21.42 17.31
CA ASP A 85 18.88 21.10 18.69
C ASP A 85 18.49 19.66 19.05
N GLU A 86 19.39 18.97 19.77
CA GLU A 86 19.21 17.57 20.15
C GLU A 86 18.01 17.40 21.10
N GLU A 87 17.85 18.32 22.05
CA GLU A 87 16.73 18.31 23.00
C GLU A 87 15.40 18.46 22.26
N PHE A 88 15.31 19.35 21.27
CA PHE A 88 14.09 19.52 20.48
C PHE A 88 13.81 18.30 19.57
N ARG A 89 14.84 17.69 18.98
CA ARG A 89 14.69 16.45 18.19
C ARG A 89 14.19 15.30 19.06
N LEU A 90 14.70 15.18 20.29
CA LEU A 90 14.23 14.21 21.27
C LEU A 90 12.79 14.47 21.69
N PHE A 91 12.45 15.72 22.01
CA PHE A 91 11.08 16.12 22.35
C PHE A 91 10.08 15.76 21.26
N LYS A 92 10.41 15.99 19.98
CA LYS A 92 9.55 15.58 18.85
C LYS A 92 9.28 14.07 18.86
N LYS A 93 10.30 13.25 19.13
CA LYS A 93 10.17 11.78 19.24
C LYS A 93 9.29 11.38 20.41
N GLN A 94 9.53 11.94 21.59
CA GLN A 94 8.75 11.64 22.78
C GLN A 94 7.27 12.03 22.60
N VAL A 95 6.98 13.23 22.08
CA VAL A 95 5.59 13.68 21.83
C VAL A 95 4.88 12.74 20.86
N TYR A 96 5.55 12.29 19.81
CA TYR A 96 4.98 11.38 18.83
C TYR A 96 4.60 10.03 19.48
N HIS A 97 5.51 9.38 20.20
CA HIS A 97 5.23 8.09 20.84
C HIS A 97 4.18 8.20 21.95
N GLN A 98 4.28 9.22 22.81
CA GLN A 98 3.31 9.45 23.87
C GLN A 98 1.92 9.78 23.31
N SER A 99 1.84 10.47 22.16
CA SER A 99 0.56 10.73 21.49
C SER A 99 -0.10 9.44 21.03
N ILE A 100 0.63 8.57 20.34
CA ILE A 100 0.10 7.29 19.85
C ILE A 100 -0.30 6.40 21.04
N ALA A 101 0.55 6.29 22.06
CA ALA A 101 0.23 5.53 23.28
C ALA A 101 -1.02 6.06 23.98
N LYS A 102 -1.19 7.39 24.05
CA LYS A 102 -2.39 8.01 24.64
C LYS A 102 -3.66 7.76 23.82
N ILE A 103 -3.56 7.83 22.50
CA ILE A 103 -4.67 7.56 21.58
C ILE A 103 -5.13 6.11 21.70
N LEU A 104 -4.19 5.17 21.80
CA LEU A 104 -4.47 3.73 21.84
C LEU A 104 -4.70 3.19 23.26
N ALA A 105 -4.46 3.98 24.31
CA ALA A 105 -4.66 3.56 25.71
C ALA A 105 -6.01 2.88 26.00
N PRO A 106 -7.16 3.29 25.41
CA PRO A 106 -8.44 2.60 25.61
C PRO A 106 -8.46 1.14 25.13
N LEU A 107 -7.58 0.75 24.20
CA LEU A 107 -7.47 -0.61 23.68
C LEU A 107 -6.82 -1.57 24.69
N ARG A 108 -5.94 -1.06 25.56
CA ARG A 108 -5.05 -1.85 26.41
C ARG A 108 -5.77 -2.90 27.28
N PRO A 109 -6.91 -2.61 27.94
CA PRO A 109 -7.66 -3.62 28.69
C PRO A 109 -8.10 -4.79 27.80
N GLY A 110 -8.63 -4.49 26.61
CA GLY A 110 -9.09 -5.45 25.61
C GLY A 110 -7.98 -6.31 24.98
N MET A 111 -6.71 -6.03 25.28
CA MET A 111 -5.57 -6.84 24.86
C MET A 111 -5.22 -7.98 25.84
N THR A 112 -5.86 -8.01 27.00
CA THR A 112 -5.66 -9.03 28.05
C THR A 112 -6.96 -9.65 28.51
N THR A 113 -8.06 -8.90 28.46
CA THR A 113 -9.40 -9.39 28.78
C THR A 113 -10.27 -9.35 27.52
N PRO A 114 -10.85 -10.46 27.06
CA PRO A 114 -11.68 -10.46 25.87
C PRO A 114 -12.96 -9.64 26.03
N GLU A 115 -13.37 -8.95 24.97
CA GLU A 115 -14.62 -8.20 24.90
C GLU A 115 -15.64 -8.90 24.00
N VAL A 116 -16.92 -8.91 24.39
CA VAL A 116 -17.98 -9.47 23.54
C VAL A 116 -18.28 -8.48 22.42
N MET A 117 -17.98 -8.88 21.18
CA MET A 117 -18.25 -8.07 19.99
C MET A 117 -19.21 -8.78 19.04
N ARG A 118 -20.11 -8.00 18.42
CA ARG A 118 -20.93 -8.48 17.30
C ARG A 118 -20.13 -8.40 16.01
N CYS A 119 -19.91 -9.54 15.38
CA CYS A 119 -19.22 -9.66 14.11
C CYS A 119 -20.16 -9.36 12.92
N PRO A 120 -19.62 -9.13 11.71
CA PRO A 120 -20.41 -8.80 10.51
C PRO A 120 -21.44 -9.88 10.12
N ASP A 121 -21.14 -11.14 10.42
CA ASP A 121 -22.03 -12.29 10.21
C ASP A 121 -23.20 -12.36 11.23
N GLY A 122 -23.27 -11.41 12.16
CA GLY A 122 -24.33 -11.30 13.15
C GLY A 122 -24.08 -12.06 14.46
N HIS A 123 -23.03 -12.89 14.53
CA HIS A 123 -22.69 -13.64 15.74
C HIS A 123 -21.91 -12.78 16.73
N TYR A 124 -22.06 -13.10 18.02
CA TYR A 124 -21.26 -12.51 19.08
C TYR A 124 -20.07 -13.40 19.40
N ARG A 125 -18.87 -12.83 19.42
CA ARG A 125 -17.63 -13.53 19.73
C ARG A 125 -16.87 -12.78 20.81
N TRP A 126 -16.11 -13.51 21.61
CA TRP A 126 -15.07 -12.91 22.45
C TRP A 126 -13.95 -12.44 21.53
N ALA A 127 -13.63 -11.16 21.58
CA ALA A 127 -12.59 -10.52 20.80
C ALA A 127 -11.45 -10.10 21.72
N ILE A 128 -10.23 -10.45 21.36
CA ILE A 128 -9.02 -9.95 22.01
C ILE A 128 -8.20 -9.17 21.01
N PHE A 129 -7.81 -7.96 21.39
CA PHE A 129 -7.12 -7.05 20.49
C PHE A 129 -5.61 -7.21 20.59
N GLN A 130 -4.90 -7.03 19.48
CA GLN A 130 -3.45 -6.90 19.49
C GLN A 130 -2.98 -5.82 18.54
N LEU A 131 -1.88 -5.13 18.89
CA LEU A 131 -1.22 -4.25 17.94
C LEU A 131 -0.58 -5.12 16.85
N GLY A 132 -1.01 -4.88 15.62
CA GLY A 132 -0.57 -5.58 14.43
C GLY A 132 0.36 -4.73 13.57
N PRO A 133 0.43 -5.05 12.27
CA PRO A 133 1.25 -4.35 11.29
C PRO A 133 1.20 -2.82 11.36
N TYR A 134 2.36 -2.17 11.23
CA TYR A 134 2.48 -0.71 11.12
C TYR A 134 2.99 -0.30 9.74
N ILE A 135 2.16 0.43 9.01
CA ILE A 135 2.42 0.96 7.67
C ILE A 135 3.12 2.31 7.79
N ALA A 136 4.39 2.35 7.39
CA ALA A 136 5.23 3.55 7.48
C ALA A 136 6.29 3.52 6.37
N ASP A 137 6.72 4.70 5.92
CA ASP A 137 7.91 4.82 5.07
C ASP A 137 9.20 4.61 5.90
N TYR A 138 10.36 4.57 5.26
CA TYR A 138 11.61 4.27 5.97
C TYR A 138 11.95 5.27 7.09
N LEU A 139 11.75 6.57 6.88
CA LEU A 139 12.09 7.57 7.90
C LEU A 139 11.16 7.45 9.10
N GLU A 140 9.88 7.21 8.85
CA GLU A 140 8.89 6.96 9.90
C GLU A 140 9.14 5.61 10.59
N GLN A 141 9.56 4.56 9.87
CA GLN A 141 9.97 3.27 10.47
C GLN A 141 11.16 3.44 11.41
N VAL A 142 12.16 4.22 11.03
CA VAL A 142 13.32 4.56 11.87
C VAL A 142 12.85 5.25 13.15
N PHE A 143 11.93 6.20 13.00
CA PHE A 143 11.36 6.95 14.10
C PHE A 143 10.57 6.06 15.05
N LEU A 144 9.69 5.20 14.51
CA LEU A 144 8.84 4.27 15.24
C LEU A 144 9.62 3.24 16.06
N SER A 145 10.72 2.73 15.50
CA SER A 145 11.52 1.66 16.10
C SER A 145 12.64 2.16 17.02
N GLY A 146 12.83 3.48 17.13
CA GLY A 146 13.90 4.03 17.95
C GLY A 146 15.29 3.66 17.46
N ILE A 147 15.50 3.54 16.15
CA ILE A 147 16.82 3.24 15.56
C ILE A 147 17.47 4.48 14.96
N VAL A 148 18.76 4.40 14.69
CA VAL A 148 19.54 5.43 14.01
C VAL A 148 19.28 5.37 12.51
N GLN A 149 19.09 6.54 11.87
CA GLN A 149 18.91 6.61 10.42
C GLN A 149 20.12 6.03 9.70
N GLY A 150 19.86 5.04 8.85
CA GLY A 150 20.87 4.28 8.11
C GLY A 150 20.85 2.80 8.48
N TRP A 151 20.30 2.46 9.64
CA TRP A 151 20.16 1.10 10.14
C TRP A 151 18.85 0.45 9.71
N CYS A 152 18.78 -0.88 9.81
CA CYS A 152 17.54 -1.62 9.54
C CYS A 152 16.67 -1.69 10.81
N PRO A 153 15.36 -1.39 10.73
CA PRO A 153 14.45 -1.55 11.87
C PRO A 153 14.09 -2.99 12.21
N LYS A 154 14.38 -3.94 11.32
CA LYS A 154 13.97 -5.34 11.47
C LYS A 154 15.11 -6.28 11.78
N CYS A 155 16.36 -5.92 11.49
CA CYS A 155 17.50 -6.81 11.67
C CYS A 155 18.76 -6.07 12.12
N ARG A 156 19.66 -6.81 12.74
CA ARG A 156 20.85 -6.30 13.45
C ARG A 156 22.06 -6.08 12.53
N VAL A 157 21.82 -5.81 11.25
CA VAL A 157 22.89 -5.63 10.27
C VAL A 157 23.44 -4.22 10.38
N PRO A 158 24.76 -4.03 10.42
CA PRO A 158 25.34 -2.69 10.45
C PRO A 158 25.06 -1.96 9.13
N PRO A 159 25.04 -0.61 9.16
CA PRO A 159 24.69 0.22 8.00
C PRO A 159 25.71 0.09 6.87
N SER A 160 26.89 -0.48 7.13
CA SER A 160 27.91 -0.77 6.13
C SER A 160 27.67 -2.09 5.37
N ASN A 161 26.78 -2.98 5.84
CA ASN A 161 26.60 -4.33 5.31
C ASN A 161 25.15 -4.67 4.94
N LEU A 162 24.36 -3.69 4.49
CA LEU A 162 22.92 -3.86 4.26
C LEU A 162 22.56 -4.69 3.01
N GLU A 163 23.51 -5.45 2.45
CA GLU A 163 23.27 -6.27 1.25
C GLU A 163 22.59 -7.60 1.57
N LYS A 164 22.68 -8.07 2.82
CA LYS A 164 22.10 -9.34 3.28
C LYS A 164 21.22 -9.14 4.50
N ALA A 165 20.24 -10.02 4.68
CA ALA A 165 19.49 -10.09 5.92
C ALA A 165 20.40 -10.54 7.07
N GLY A 166 20.22 -9.93 8.24
CA GLY A 166 20.87 -10.39 9.48
C GLY A 166 19.86 -10.94 10.46
N LEU A 167 20.33 -11.16 11.70
CA LEU A 167 19.47 -11.65 12.77
C LEU A 167 18.32 -10.67 13.05
N PRO A 168 17.08 -11.17 13.26
CA PRO A 168 15.94 -10.32 13.59
C PRO A 168 16.18 -9.50 14.86
N GLN A 169 15.73 -8.26 14.85
CA GLN A 169 15.69 -7.40 16.04
C GLN A 169 14.36 -7.59 16.77
N PHE A 170 14.41 -7.57 18.10
CA PHE A 170 13.27 -7.74 18.99
C PHE A 170 13.42 -6.79 20.17
N ARG A 171 12.31 -6.43 20.80
CA ARG A 171 12.28 -5.57 21.99
C ARG A 171 13.23 -6.08 23.08
N ASP A 172 13.15 -7.36 23.47
CA ASP A 172 13.98 -7.93 24.54
C ASP A 172 15.49 -7.77 24.26
N HIS A 173 15.89 -7.83 22.99
CA HIS A 173 17.27 -7.58 22.62
C HIS A 173 17.64 -6.11 22.78
N THR A 174 16.80 -5.20 22.31
CA THR A 174 16.99 -3.75 22.47
C THR A 174 17.06 -3.39 23.95
N ASP A 175 16.18 -3.92 24.80
CA ASP A 175 16.17 -3.70 26.25
C ASP A 175 17.48 -4.19 26.90
N THR A 176 17.95 -5.38 26.52
CA THR A 176 19.25 -5.91 26.99
C THR A 176 20.42 -5.00 26.61
N LEU A 177 20.42 -4.45 25.39
CA LEU A 177 21.45 -3.50 24.96
C LEU A 177 21.41 -2.23 25.80
N ILE A 178 20.23 -1.66 26.01
CA ILE A 178 20.02 -0.43 26.80
C ILE A 178 20.49 -0.61 28.25
N GLU A 179 20.28 -1.79 28.84
CA GLU A 179 20.74 -2.10 30.20
C GLU A 179 22.26 -2.31 30.30
N THR A 180 22.92 -2.63 29.18
CA THR A 180 24.33 -3.07 29.17
C THR A 180 25.31 -1.97 28.75
N PHE A 181 24.95 -1.15 27.76
CA PHE A 181 25.85 -0.22 27.09
C PHE A 181 25.48 1.24 27.32
N ASP A 182 26.46 2.15 27.17
CA ASP A 182 26.19 3.59 27.26
C ASP A 182 25.55 4.15 25.97
N LEU A 183 25.05 5.41 26.03
CA LEU A 183 24.37 6.07 24.92
C LEU A 183 25.20 6.14 23.64
N GLY A 184 26.52 6.36 23.75
CA GLY A 184 27.41 6.46 22.60
C GLY A 184 27.60 5.10 21.94
N GLU A 185 27.83 4.06 22.73
CA GLU A 185 27.95 2.68 22.23
C GLU A 185 26.64 2.19 21.59
N LEU A 186 25.49 2.49 22.20
CA LEU A 186 24.17 2.18 21.64
C LEU A 186 23.97 2.81 20.27
N TRP A 187 24.35 4.07 20.13
CA TRP A 187 24.21 4.80 18.87
C TRP A 187 25.16 4.28 17.78
N ASP A 188 26.46 4.19 18.09
CA ASP A 188 27.50 3.92 17.09
C ASP A 188 27.61 2.42 16.73
N ALA A 189 27.51 1.52 17.71
CA ALA A 189 27.74 0.10 17.50
C ALA A 189 26.45 -0.69 17.20
N PHE A 190 25.31 -0.23 17.71
CA PHE A 190 24.04 -0.96 17.62
C PHE A 190 22.94 -0.19 16.87
N GLY A 191 23.11 1.10 16.61
CA GLY A 191 22.11 1.92 15.94
C GLY A 191 20.82 2.08 16.74
N VAL A 192 20.90 2.08 18.07
CA VAL A 192 19.74 2.21 18.98
C VAL A 192 19.70 3.60 19.59
N VAL A 193 18.51 4.20 19.63
CA VAL A 193 18.22 5.49 20.27
C VAL A 193 17.44 5.24 21.56
N SER A 194 18.14 5.15 22.68
CA SER A 194 17.56 4.77 23.97
C SER A 194 16.82 5.88 24.71
N ASP A 195 16.95 7.14 24.29
CA ASP A 195 16.27 8.28 24.92
C ASP A 195 14.75 8.33 24.62
N VAL A 196 14.26 7.40 23.79
CA VAL A 196 12.88 7.32 23.33
C VAL A 196 12.33 5.93 23.60
N ILE A 197 11.20 5.86 24.29
CA ILE A 197 10.47 4.62 24.51
C ILE A 197 9.45 4.45 23.38
N PRO A 198 9.57 3.42 22.52
CA PRO A 198 8.57 3.13 21.49
C PRO A 198 7.17 2.99 22.08
N PHE A 199 6.14 3.39 21.32
CA PHE A 199 4.77 3.40 21.84
C PHE A 199 4.25 1.98 22.11
N THR A 200 4.79 0.98 21.40
CA THR A 200 4.46 -0.44 21.57
C THR A 200 4.80 -0.93 22.98
N ASP A 201 5.78 -0.33 23.64
CA ASP A 201 6.26 -0.79 24.94
C ASP A 201 5.22 -0.62 26.05
N TYR A 202 4.27 0.28 25.83
CA TYR A 202 3.13 0.54 26.72
C TYR A 202 1.99 -0.48 26.57
N PHE A 203 2.09 -1.40 25.61
CA PHE A 203 1.06 -2.38 25.29
C PHE A 203 1.59 -3.81 25.40
N PRO A 204 0.79 -4.77 25.88
CA PRO A 204 1.21 -6.16 25.98
C PRO A 204 1.36 -6.79 24.59
N HIS A 205 2.29 -7.73 24.46
CA HIS A 205 2.51 -8.54 23.23
C HIS A 205 2.82 -7.73 21.95
N ALA A 206 3.26 -6.47 22.08
CA ALA A 206 3.59 -5.59 20.97
C ALA A 206 5.10 -5.34 20.88
N ASP A 207 5.69 -5.64 19.72
CA ASP A 207 7.11 -5.42 19.42
C ASP A 207 7.24 -4.73 18.06
N ILE A 208 7.64 -3.46 18.07
CA ILE A 208 7.69 -2.65 16.86
C ILE A 208 8.60 -3.23 15.77
N HIS A 209 9.70 -3.90 16.15
CA HIS A 209 10.64 -4.49 15.17
C HIS A 209 10.00 -5.64 14.39
N GLN A 210 9.05 -6.35 14.99
CA GLN A 210 8.25 -7.38 14.32
C GLN A 210 7.18 -6.77 13.42
N LEU A 211 6.51 -5.72 13.90
CA LEU A 211 5.29 -5.16 13.30
C LEU A 211 5.52 -4.26 12.08
N ILE A 212 6.76 -3.83 11.81
CA ILE A 212 7.07 -3.01 10.64
C ILE A 212 6.88 -3.80 9.33
N THR A 213 6.07 -3.26 8.42
CA THR A 213 5.80 -3.90 7.13
C THR A 213 6.67 -3.39 5.98
N PRO A 214 6.83 -4.19 4.91
CA PRO A 214 7.38 -3.69 3.65
C PRO A 214 6.45 -2.64 3.03
N ASP A 215 7.03 -1.68 2.33
CA ASP A 215 6.29 -0.59 1.71
C ASP A 215 6.55 -0.55 0.19
N LEU A 216 5.60 -1.05 -0.60
CA LEU A 216 5.73 -1.12 -2.06
C LEU A 216 5.97 0.28 -2.67
N LEU A 217 5.35 1.32 -2.11
CA LEU A 217 5.41 2.66 -2.68
C LEU A 217 6.76 3.33 -2.46
N HIS A 218 7.23 3.46 -1.23
CA HIS A 218 8.46 4.19 -0.90
C HIS A 218 9.71 3.33 -1.00
N GLN A 219 9.62 2.00 -0.85
CA GLN A 219 10.80 1.12 -0.96
C GLN A 219 11.02 0.64 -2.41
N LEU A 220 10.01 0.08 -3.06
CA LEU A 220 10.18 -0.43 -4.44
C LEU A 220 10.04 0.69 -5.48
N ILE A 221 8.89 1.36 -5.51
CA ILE A 221 8.52 2.25 -6.62
C ILE A 221 9.28 3.59 -6.58
N LYS A 222 9.19 4.34 -5.47
CA LYS A 222 9.89 5.62 -5.32
C LYS A 222 11.36 5.38 -4.98
N GLY A 223 11.66 4.49 -4.04
CA GLY A 223 13.02 4.24 -3.56
C GLY A 223 13.90 3.54 -4.58
N THR A 224 13.74 2.22 -4.73
CA THR A 224 14.68 1.41 -5.52
C THR A 224 14.57 1.68 -7.01
N PHE A 225 13.36 1.75 -7.55
CA PHE A 225 13.18 2.01 -8.98
C PHE A 225 13.56 3.44 -9.36
N LYS A 226 12.81 4.42 -8.86
CA LYS A 226 12.92 5.81 -9.32
C LYS A 226 14.17 6.50 -8.76
N ASP A 227 14.34 6.54 -7.45
CA ASP A 227 15.41 7.31 -6.81
C ASP A 227 16.78 6.65 -6.94
N HIS A 228 16.84 5.33 -7.17
CA HIS A 228 18.11 4.61 -7.39
C HIS A 228 18.28 4.21 -8.86
N LEU A 229 17.56 3.20 -9.38
CA LEU A 229 17.87 2.61 -10.69
C LEU A 229 17.71 3.58 -11.87
N VAL A 230 16.61 4.35 -11.93
CA VAL A 230 16.42 5.35 -12.99
C VAL A 230 17.46 6.47 -12.88
N ALA A 231 17.75 6.94 -11.67
CA ALA A 231 18.77 7.95 -11.43
C ALA A 231 20.17 7.47 -11.85
N TRP A 232 20.54 6.23 -11.51
CA TRP A 232 21.81 5.63 -11.88
C TRP A 232 21.96 5.40 -13.38
N VAL A 233 20.87 5.07 -14.09
CA VAL A 233 20.90 5.01 -15.56
C VAL A 233 21.16 6.38 -16.17
N VAL A 234 20.52 7.44 -15.65
CA VAL A 234 20.78 8.81 -16.11
C VAL A 234 22.24 9.19 -15.86
N GLU A 235 22.73 8.96 -14.64
CA GLU A 235 24.11 9.24 -14.25
C GLU A 235 25.12 8.46 -15.11
N TYR A 236 24.81 7.20 -15.44
CA TYR A 236 25.61 6.39 -16.34
C TYR A 236 25.77 7.04 -17.71
N VAL A 237 24.65 7.43 -18.34
CA VAL A 237 24.66 8.09 -19.66
C VAL A 237 25.42 9.41 -19.61
N GLU A 238 25.19 10.22 -18.58
CA GLU A 238 25.88 11.51 -18.41
C GLU A 238 27.39 11.37 -18.22
N THR A 239 27.83 10.29 -17.56
CA THR A 239 29.24 10.04 -17.23
C THR A 239 30.00 9.36 -18.37
N HIS A 240 29.35 8.47 -19.13
CA HIS A 240 30.01 7.61 -20.10
C HIS A 240 29.85 8.03 -21.57
N ALA A 241 28.97 8.99 -21.87
CA ALA A 241 28.91 9.58 -23.21
C ALA A 241 30.19 10.37 -23.54
N ALA A 242 30.59 10.44 -24.82
CA ALA A 242 31.81 11.13 -25.23
C ALA A 242 31.72 12.65 -25.04
N SER A 243 30.50 13.20 -24.94
CA SER A 243 30.28 14.61 -24.63
C SER A 243 28.95 14.86 -23.92
N LYS A 244 28.82 16.00 -23.23
CA LYS A 244 27.55 16.45 -22.64
C LYS A 244 26.43 16.61 -23.67
N HIS A 245 26.77 16.91 -24.93
CA HIS A 245 25.79 17.02 -26.00
C HIS A 245 25.23 15.64 -26.37
N GLU A 246 26.11 14.66 -26.55
CA GLU A 246 25.72 13.27 -26.82
C GLU A 246 24.91 12.68 -25.68
N ALA A 247 25.30 12.91 -24.41
CA ALA A 247 24.51 12.48 -23.26
C ALA A 247 23.06 13.00 -23.33
N LYS A 248 22.88 14.29 -23.65
CA LYS A 248 21.53 14.87 -23.83
C LYS A 248 20.78 14.22 -24.98
N GLN A 249 21.44 13.99 -26.12
CA GLN A 249 20.82 13.30 -27.25
C GLN A 249 20.35 11.89 -26.89
N ILE A 250 21.16 11.13 -26.15
CA ILE A 250 20.78 9.80 -25.66
C ILE A 250 19.57 9.88 -24.72
N LEU A 251 19.58 10.85 -23.79
CA LEU A 251 18.47 11.03 -22.85
C LEU A 251 17.18 11.46 -23.56
N ASP A 252 17.28 12.35 -24.56
CA ASP A 252 16.15 12.77 -25.40
C ASP A 252 15.60 11.59 -26.21
N GLU A 253 16.46 10.70 -26.71
CA GLU A 253 16.05 9.49 -27.43
C GLU A 253 15.38 8.47 -26.51
N ILE A 254 15.86 8.29 -25.27
CA ILE A 254 15.17 7.51 -24.23
C ILE A 254 13.77 8.10 -23.97
N ASP A 255 13.68 9.43 -23.85
CA ASP A 255 12.41 10.12 -23.61
C ASP A 255 11.45 10.00 -24.80
N TRP A 256 11.98 10.05 -26.02
CA TRP A 256 11.23 9.83 -27.24
C TRP A 256 10.68 8.40 -27.31
N ARG A 257 11.48 7.38 -26.96
CA ARG A 257 11.01 5.98 -26.88
C ARG A 257 9.91 5.78 -25.85
N ILE A 258 10.01 6.45 -24.70
CA ILE A 258 8.96 6.44 -23.67
C ILE A 258 7.67 7.11 -24.21
N ALA A 259 7.80 8.23 -24.94
CA ALA A 259 6.67 8.94 -25.53
C ALA A 259 6.01 8.18 -26.68
N ALA A 260 6.79 7.38 -27.43
CA ALA A 260 6.33 6.59 -28.57
C ALA A 260 5.43 5.41 -28.20
N VAL A 261 5.34 5.05 -26.91
CA VAL A 261 4.51 3.94 -26.44
C VAL A 261 3.05 4.13 -26.89
N PRO A 262 2.45 3.14 -27.59
CA PRO A 262 1.06 3.22 -28.04
C PRO A 262 0.07 3.48 -26.90
N ALA A 263 -1.04 4.13 -27.22
CA ALA A 263 -2.10 4.31 -26.24
C ALA A 263 -2.67 2.94 -25.84
N PHE A 264 -2.72 2.67 -24.54
CA PHE A 264 -3.29 1.45 -23.98
C PHE A 264 -4.18 1.78 -22.77
N PRO A 265 -5.36 1.17 -22.61
CA PRO A 265 -6.22 1.40 -21.45
C PRO A 265 -5.49 1.17 -20.12
N GLY A 266 -5.52 2.15 -19.22
CA GLY A 266 -4.83 2.06 -17.93
C GLY A 266 -3.30 2.28 -17.99
N LEU A 267 -2.76 2.65 -19.15
CA LEU A 267 -1.39 3.14 -19.30
C LEU A 267 -1.42 4.65 -19.58
N ARG A 268 -0.91 5.44 -18.64
CA ARG A 268 -0.74 6.88 -18.84
C ARG A 268 0.37 7.09 -19.88
N ARG A 269 0.16 7.99 -20.85
CA ARG A 269 1.22 8.37 -21.80
C ARG A 269 2.10 9.47 -21.21
N PHE A 270 3.34 9.51 -21.65
CA PHE A 270 4.32 10.55 -21.31
C PHE A 270 4.73 11.29 -22.59
N PRO A 271 3.93 12.27 -23.07
CA PRO A 271 4.27 13.03 -24.28
C PRO A 271 5.66 13.68 -24.27
N GLU A 272 6.16 14.07 -23.08
CA GLU A 272 7.47 14.69 -22.87
C GLU A 272 8.49 13.71 -22.24
N GLY A 273 8.23 12.40 -22.32
CA GLY A 273 9.08 11.38 -21.70
C GLY A 273 9.25 11.59 -20.21
N ARG A 274 10.49 11.65 -19.73
CA ARG A 274 10.80 11.84 -18.31
C ARG A 274 10.81 13.29 -17.83
N GLY A 275 10.62 14.27 -18.71
CA GLY A 275 10.79 15.72 -18.45
C GLY A 275 9.85 16.38 -17.42
N TYR A 276 9.10 15.61 -16.63
CA TYR A 276 8.13 16.12 -15.65
C TYR A 276 8.81 16.66 -14.39
N LYS A 277 8.49 17.90 -14.01
CA LYS A 277 9.02 18.56 -12.80
C LYS A 277 8.54 17.94 -11.48
N GLN A 278 7.38 17.28 -11.48
CA GLN A 278 6.81 16.64 -10.29
C GLN A 278 6.30 15.24 -10.66
N TRP A 279 6.99 14.23 -10.15
CA TRP A 279 6.62 12.83 -10.33
C TRP A 279 5.77 12.34 -9.17
N THR A 280 4.58 11.81 -9.46
CA THR A 280 3.77 11.10 -8.48
C THR A 280 4.16 9.62 -8.39
N GLY A 281 3.70 8.94 -7.34
CA GLY A 281 3.83 7.47 -7.25
C GLY A 281 3.17 6.75 -8.43
N ASN A 282 2.06 7.28 -8.94
CA ASN A 282 1.38 6.71 -10.10
C ASN A 282 2.21 6.89 -11.39
N ASP A 283 2.85 8.04 -11.57
CA ASP A 283 3.73 8.27 -12.73
C ASP A 283 4.92 7.29 -12.69
N SER A 284 5.49 7.06 -11.52
CA SER A 284 6.58 6.10 -11.34
C SER A 284 6.13 4.67 -11.70
N LYS A 285 4.93 4.24 -11.28
CA LYS A 285 4.35 2.93 -11.64
C LYS A 285 4.14 2.76 -13.15
N VAL A 286 3.80 3.83 -13.86
CA VAL A 286 3.62 3.79 -15.31
C VAL A 286 4.98 3.75 -15.99
N LEU A 287 5.96 4.55 -15.53
CA LEU A 287 7.32 4.51 -16.05
C LEU A 287 7.94 3.11 -15.95
N MET A 288 7.74 2.40 -14.82
CA MET A 288 8.19 1.01 -14.65
C MET A 288 7.77 0.07 -15.80
N LYS A 289 6.59 0.29 -16.40
CA LYS A 289 6.06 -0.57 -17.47
C LYS A 289 6.73 -0.33 -18.83
N VAL A 290 7.38 0.81 -19.01
CA VAL A 290 7.88 1.28 -20.32
C VAL A 290 9.37 1.60 -20.33
N PHE A 291 10.00 1.67 -19.16
CA PHE A 291 11.39 2.09 -19.02
C PHE A 291 12.39 1.09 -19.60
N LEU A 292 12.15 -0.21 -19.39
CA LEU A 292 13.06 -1.27 -19.80
C LEU A 292 13.35 -1.25 -21.32
N PRO A 293 12.35 -1.25 -22.23
CA PRO A 293 12.63 -1.16 -23.67
C PRO A 293 13.23 0.19 -24.09
N ALA A 294 12.99 1.26 -23.33
CA ALA A 294 13.48 2.59 -23.68
C ALA A 294 15.02 2.71 -23.57
N ILE A 295 15.65 1.96 -22.66
CA ILE A 295 17.09 2.07 -22.37
C ILE A 295 17.96 1.09 -23.16
N VAL A 296 17.36 0.08 -23.81
CA VAL A 296 18.08 -0.94 -24.59
C VAL A 296 18.93 -0.30 -25.69
N GLY A 297 20.21 -0.70 -25.77
CA GLY A 297 21.18 -0.16 -26.72
C GLY A 297 21.85 1.15 -26.29
N PHE A 298 21.42 1.77 -25.18
CA PHE A 298 22.08 2.95 -24.59
C PHE A 298 22.86 2.66 -23.31
N VAL A 299 22.58 1.52 -22.67
CA VAL A 299 23.25 1.06 -21.46
C VAL A 299 23.75 -0.38 -21.65
N PRO A 300 24.72 -0.86 -20.84
CA PRO A 300 25.17 -2.24 -20.89
C PRO A 300 24.01 -3.22 -20.65
N ASP A 301 24.01 -4.36 -21.34
CA ASP A 301 22.96 -5.38 -21.20
C ASP A 301 22.79 -5.82 -19.74
N LYS A 302 23.87 -5.87 -18.96
CA LYS A 302 23.83 -6.19 -17.53
C LYS A 302 22.98 -5.19 -16.71
N MET A 303 22.94 -3.91 -17.08
CA MET A 303 22.02 -2.93 -16.47
C MET A 303 20.57 -3.22 -16.84
N VAL A 304 20.31 -3.61 -18.08
CA VAL A 304 18.97 -4.01 -18.54
C VAL A 304 18.51 -5.24 -17.76
N HIS A 305 19.33 -6.28 -17.64
CA HIS A 305 19.04 -7.48 -16.84
C HIS A 305 18.81 -7.15 -15.36
N CYS A 306 19.60 -6.24 -14.78
CA CYS A 306 19.41 -5.76 -13.42
C CYS A 306 18.02 -5.14 -13.21
N ILE A 307 17.60 -4.25 -14.12
CA ILE A 307 16.30 -3.59 -14.02
C ILE A 307 15.18 -4.58 -14.30
N ALA A 308 15.35 -5.49 -15.25
CA ALA A 308 14.38 -6.56 -15.53
C ALA A 308 14.14 -7.43 -14.29
N ALA A 309 15.20 -7.97 -13.67
CA ALA A 309 15.09 -8.75 -12.44
C ALA A 309 14.39 -7.96 -11.32
N PHE A 310 14.73 -6.69 -11.14
CA PHE A 310 14.04 -5.85 -10.16
C PHE A 310 12.54 -5.65 -10.48
N LEU A 311 12.17 -5.47 -11.75
CA LEU A 311 10.78 -5.33 -12.17
C LEU A 311 9.99 -6.63 -11.98
N ASP A 312 10.60 -7.78 -12.24
CA ASP A 312 10.00 -9.10 -11.98
C ASP A 312 9.74 -9.28 -10.48
N PHE A 313 10.69 -8.91 -9.62
CA PHE A 313 10.50 -8.94 -8.17
C PHE A 313 9.34 -8.02 -7.75
N CYS A 314 9.27 -6.81 -8.32
CA CYS A 314 8.16 -5.88 -8.05
C CYS A 314 6.82 -6.42 -8.54
N TYR A 315 6.80 -7.16 -9.64
CA TYR A 315 5.59 -7.78 -10.16
C TYR A 315 5.08 -8.84 -9.20
N LEU A 316 5.96 -9.76 -8.78
CA LEU A 316 5.65 -10.81 -7.82
C LEU A 316 5.19 -10.22 -6.48
N ALA A 317 5.94 -9.25 -5.91
CA ALA A 317 5.62 -8.61 -4.63
C ALA A 317 4.24 -7.91 -4.61
N ARG A 318 3.65 -7.64 -5.77
CA ARG A 318 2.34 -6.99 -5.91
C ARG A 318 1.19 -7.97 -6.15
N TRP A 319 1.44 -9.26 -6.19
CA TRP A 319 0.37 -10.26 -6.30
C TRP A 319 -0.55 -10.20 -5.08
N SER A 320 -1.85 -10.44 -5.29
CA SER A 320 -2.85 -10.45 -4.22
C SER A 320 -2.74 -11.68 -3.32
N ALA A 321 -2.15 -12.76 -3.85
CA ALA A 321 -1.90 -14.00 -3.14
C ALA A 321 -0.52 -14.57 -3.50
N HIS A 322 0.07 -15.31 -2.57
CA HIS A 322 1.36 -15.96 -2.74
C HIS A 322 1.26 -17.41 -2.26
N ASP A 323 1.94 -18.30 -2.98
CA ASP A 323 2.20 -19.67 -2.59
C ASP A 323 3.71 -19.90 -2.43
N THR A 324 4.10 -21.14 -2.09
CA THR A 324 5.50 -21.48 -1.87
C THR A 324 6.37 -21.29 -3.11
N LEU A 325 5.84 -21.55 -4.31
CA LEU A 325 6.57 -21.41 -5.57
C LEU A 325 6.82 -19.94 -5.89
N CYS A 326 5.80 -19.09 -5.78
CA CYS A 326 5.92 -17.65 -5.91
C CYS A 326 6.97 -17.07 -4.95
N LEU A 327 7.00 -17.51 -3.68
CA LEU A 327 8.00 -17.05 -2.72
C LEU A 327 9.42 -17.52 -3.06
N GLN A 328 9.58 -18.69 -3.69
CA GLN A 328 10.87 -19.16 -4.20
C GLN A 328 11.33 -18.32 -5.40
N GLU A 329 10.44 -18.06 -6.35
CA GLU A 329 10.69 -17.18 -7.50
C GLU A 329 11.08 -15.77 -7.06
N MET A 330 10.42 -15.22 -6.03
CA MET A 330 10.79 -13.93 -5.45
C MET A 330 12.22 -13.90 -4.92
N ASN A 331 12.67 -14.95 -4.22
CA ASN A 331 14.05 -15.03 -3.73
C ASN A 331 15.04 -15.14 -4.90
N GLN A 332 14.78 -16.00 -5.88
CA GLN A 332 15.65 -16.17 -7.05
C GLN A 332 15.78 -14.88 -7.87
N THR A 333 14.68 -14.16 -8.02
CA THR A 333 14.64 -12.88 -8.73
C THR A 333 15.41 -11.80 -7.95
N LEU A 334 15.29 -11.79 -6.62
CA LEU A 334 16.06 -10.87 -5.76
C LEU A 334 17.57 -11.17 -5.81
N GLU A 335 17.95 -12.45 -5.83
CA GLU A 335 19.34 -12.88 -6.01
C GLU A 335 19.89 -12.43 -7.37
N SER A 336 19.12 -12.62 -8.45
CA SER A 336 19.48 -12.15 -9.79
C SER A 336 19.65 -10.63 -9.83
N PHE A 337 18.74 -9.88 -9.17
CA PHE A 337 18.88 -8.43 -9.02
C PHE A 337 20.18 -8.05 -8.30
N HIS A 338 20.50 -8.73 -7.20
CA HIS A 338 21.74 -8.50 -6.44
C HIS A 338 23.01 -8.85 -7.22
N GLU A 339 22.96 -9.88 -8.07
CA GLU A 339 24.06 -10.24 -8.96
C GLU A 339 24.27 -9.16 -10.02
N PHE A 340 23.22 -8.82 -10.77
CA PHE A 340 23.33 -7.89 -11.89
C PHE A 340 23.61 -6.45 -11.47
N ARG A 341 23.13 -5.99 -10.30
CA ARG A 341 23.36 -4.61 -9.83
C ARG A 341 24.84 -4.26 -9.67
N SER A 342 25.72 -5.25 -9.52
CA SER A 342 27.18 -5.06 -9.49
C SER A 342 27.71 -4.23 -10.67
N ILE A 343 27.01 -4.19 -11.82
CA ILE A 343 27.34 -3.32 -12.95
C ILE A 343 27.43 -1.84 -12.58
N PHE A 344 26.63 -1.37 -11.62
CA PHE A 344 26.67 0.01 -11.16
C PHE A 344 27.94 0.31 -10.34
N GLN A 345 28.52 -0.69 -9.67
CA GLN A 345 29.85 -0.57 -9.07
C GLN A 345 30.95 -0.62 -10.13
N GLU A 346 30.86 -1.57 -11.06
CA GLU A 346 31.85 -1.79 -12.13
C GLU A 346 32.00 -0.56 -13.03
N THR A 347 30.90 0.15 -13.29
CA THR A 347 30.87 1.40 -14.09
C THR A 347 31.13 2.65 -13.25
N GLY A 348 31.40 2.51 -11.94
CA GLY A 348 31.72 3.63 -11.07
C GLY A 348 30.56 4.54 -10.69
N ILE A 349 29.30 4.18 -11.00
CA ILE A 349 28.09 4.93 -10.66
C ILE A 349 27.72 4.80 -9.18
N GLN A 350 27.93 3.61 -8.61
CA GLN A 350 27.69 3.34 -7.20
C GLN A 350 28.94 2.76 -6.53
N PRO A 351 30.05 3.52 -6.43
CA PRO A 351 31.34 3.00 -5.95
C PRO A 351 31.34 2.67 -4.45
N LYS A 352 30.40 3.26 -3.69
CA LYS A 352 30.24 3.02 -2.25
C LYS A 352 29.45 1.75 -1.92
N GLY A 353 28.99 1.02 -2.93
CA GLY A 353 28.19 -0.20 -2.77
C GLY A 353 26.71 0.04 -2.45
N PHE A 354 26.01 -1.02 -2.09
CA PHE A 354 24.54 -1.06 -2.06
C PHE A 354 23.95 -1.02 -0.66
N SER A 355 24.69 -0.44 0.29
CA SER A 355 24.24 -0.24 1.66
C SER A 355 23.20 0.88 1.78
N LEU A 356 22.03 0.63 1.17
CA LEU A 356 20.91 1.55 1.02
C LEU A 356 19.69 0.95 1.71
N PRO A 357 19.16 1.56 2.79
CA PRO A 357 18.06 0.97 3.57
C PRO A 357 16.81 0.61 2.76
N ARG A 358 16.48 1.42 1.73
CA ARG A 358 15.34 1.13 0.84
C ARG A 358 15.56 -0.08 -0.07
N GLN A 359 16.81 -0.36 -0.50
CA GLN A 359 17.12 -1.59 -1.23
C GLN A 359 17.28 -2.78 -0.26
N HIS A 360 17.82 -2.55 0.94
CA HIS A 360 17.92 -3.57 1.97
C HIS A 360 16.56 -4.13 2.35
N ALA A 361 15.52 -3.28 2.42
CA ALA A 361 14.17 -3.70 2.74
C ALA A 361 13.66 -4.88 1.89
N LEU A 362 14.13 -5.02 0.64
CA LEU A 362 13.75 -6.10 -0.29
C LEU A 362 14.04 -7.49 0.29
N VAL A 363 15.13 -7.65 1.07
CA VAL A 363 15.49 -8.95 1.68
C VAL A 363 14.48 -9.42 2.73
N HIS A 364 13.64 -8.51 3.22
CA HIS A 364 12.63 -8.80 4.23
C HIS A 364 11.25 -9.08 3.62
N TYR A 365 11.04 -8.93 2.30
CA TYR A 365 9.71 -9.08 1.70
C TYR A 365 9.14 -10.48 1.84
N VAL A 366 9.91 -11.51 1.47
CA VAL A 366 9.42 -12.90 1.51
C VAL A 366 9.03 -13.30 2.94
N GLU A 367 9.85 -12.95 3.93
CA GLU A 367 9.54 -13.25 5.32
C GLU A 367 8.34 -12.46 5.83
N ASN A 368 8.24 -11.17 5.52
CA ASN A 368 7.06 -10.38 5.89
C ASN A 368 5.79 -10.88 5.19
N ILE A 369 5.87 -11.37 3.95
CA ILE A 369 4.71 -11.97 3.28
C ILE A 369 4.25 -13.21 4.05
N ARG A 370 5.16 -14.06 4.52
CA ARG A 370 4.79 -15.21 5.38
C ARG A 370 4.14 -14.78 6.69
N LEU A 371 4.64 -13.71 7.29
CA LEU A 371 4.11 -13.19 8.55
C LEU A 371 2.74 -12.53 8.39
N PHE A 372 2.57 -11.70 7.35
CA PHE A 372 1.49 -10.72 7.24
C PHE A 372 0.66 -10.81 5.94
N SER A 373 0.86 -11.83 5.11
CA SER A 373 0.24 -11.99 3.80
C SER A 373 0.73 -10.98 2.75
N SER A 374 0.02 -10.89 1.62
CA SER A 374 0.34 -9.98 0.52
C SER A 374 0.51 -8.53 1.00
N PRO A 375 1.57 -7.82 0.56
CA PRO A 375 1.86 -6.45 1.02
C PRO A 375 0.83 -5.41 0.57
N ASN A 376 -0.05 -5.79 -0.36
CA ASN A 376 -1.06 -4.92 -0.94
C ASN A 376 -1.95 -4.23 0.11
N GLY A 377 -2.38 -4.96 1.16
CA GLY A 377 -3.17 -4.42 2.27
C GLY A 377 -2.38 -3.62 3.31
N LEU A 378 -1.05 -3.67 3.25
CA LEU A 378 -0.14 -3.20 4.30
C LEU A 378 0.91 -2.22 3.80
N CYS A 379 0.59 -1.51 2.71
CA CYS A 379 1.47 -0.57 2.03
C CYS A 379 0.93 0.86 2.16
N SER A 380 1.83 1.84 2.23
CA SER A 380 1.52 3.27 2.37
C SER A 380 0.72 3.83 1.19
N SER A 381 0.58 3.10 0.08
CA SER A 381 -0.32 3.50 -0.99
C SER A 381 -1.78 3.63 -0.53
N ILE A 382 -2.19 2.87 0.50
CA ILE A 382 -3.54 2.97 1.05
C ILE A 382 -3.69 4.26 1.86
N THR A 383 -2.72 4.61 2.70
CA THR A 383 -2.74 5.87 3.47
C THR A 383 -2.61 7.09 2.55
N GLU A 384 -1.71 7.06 1.56
CA GLU A 384 -1.53 8.14 0.56
C GLU A 384 -2.83 8.37 -0.23
N SER A 385 -3.49 7.30 -0.65
CA SER A 385 -4.81 7.35 -1.30
C SER A 385 -5.88 7.94 -0.38
N LYS A 386 -5.92 7.50 0.89
CA LYS A 386 -6.88 7.97 1.90
C LYS A 386 -6.67 9.44 2.29
N HIS A 387 -5.47 10.00 2.15
CA HIS A 387 -5.22 11.44 2.39
C HIS A 387 -6.10 12.34 1.53
N ILE A 388 -6.44 11.94 0.30
CA ILE A 388 -7.27 12.74 -0.60
C ILE A 388 -8.66 13.01 0.03
N PRO A 389 -9.48 11.99 0.34
CA PRO A 389 -10.79 12.19 0.94
C PRO A 389 -10.75 12.62 2.41
N THR A 390 -9.70 12.30 3.18
CA THR A 390 -9.68 12.54 4.64
C THR A 390 -8.96 13.81 5.08
N VAL A 391 -8.04 14.33 4.26
CA VAL A 391 -7.22 15.50 4.60
C VAL A 391 -7.36 16.58 3.52
N LYS A 392 -7.01 16.26 2.27
CA LYS A 392 -6.89 17.26 1.19
C LYS A 392 -8.25 17.88 0.82
N ARG A 393 -9.27 17.06 0.52
CA ARG A 393 -10.63 17.57 0.18
C ARG A 393 -11.28 18.31 1.36
N PRO A 394 -11.29 17.78 2.61
CA PRO A 394 -11.84 18.51 3.75
C PRO A 394 -11.10 19.82 4.03
N TRP A 395 -9.77 19.85 3.88
CA TRP A 395 -9.01 21.10 4.01
C TRP A 395 -9.39 22.11 2.92
N GLN A 396 -9.51 21.69 1.66
CA GLN A 396 -9.94 22.55 0.55
C GLN A 396 -11.33 23.17 0.79
N GLN A 397 -12.23 22.42 1.43
CA GLN A 397 -13.59 22.84 1.79
C GLN A 397 -13.68 23.62 3.12
N SER A 398 -12.60 23.66 3.90
CA SER A 398 -12.55 24.42 5.14
C SER A 398 -12.34 25.92 4.89
N ASN A 399 -12.56 26.73 5.91
CA ASN A 399 -12.20 28.15 5.86
C ASN A 399 -10.67 28.40 5.96
N ARG A 400 -9.86 27.33 6.08
CA ARG A 400 -8.39 27.34 6.21
C ARG A 400 -7.83 28.03 7.47
N ASN A 401 -8.68 28.48 8.39
CA ASN A 401 -8.30 29.04 9.68
C ASN A 401 -8.49 27.97 10.78
N ASN A 402 -7.39 27.52 11.39
CA ASN A 402 -7.38 26.40 12.34
C ASN A 402 -8.23 25.20 11.86
N PRO A 403 -7.93 24.66 10.65
CA PRO A 403 -8.86 23.82 9.91
C PRO A 403 -9.06 22.42 10.50
N ILE A 404 -8.20 21.95 11.42
CA ILE A 404 -8.26 20.59 11.99
C ILE A 404 -9.66 20.28 12.54
N GLY A 405 -10.24 21.19 13.32
CA GLY A 405 -11.58 20.98 13.88
C GLY A 405 -12.68 20.84 12.81
N GLN A 406 -12.53 21.52 11.67
CA GLN A 406 -13.45 21.40 10.54
C GLN A 406 -13.24 20.09 9.78
N ILE A 407 -11.99 19.69 9.57
CA ILE A 407 -11.61 18.42 8.93
C ILE A 407 -12.20 17.24 9.72
N ILE A 408 -12.03 17.22 11.05
CA ILE A 408 -12.55 16.16 11.92
C ILE A 408 -14.08 16.07 11.83
N ARG A 409 -14.80 17.20 11.91
CA ARG A 409 -16.27 17.22 11.80
C ARG A 409 -16.73 16.72 10.43
N MET A 410 -16.04 17.13 9.36
CA MET A 410 -16.35 16.70 8.00
C MET A 410 -16.18 15.18 7.85
N ASN A 411 -15.03 14.64 8.28
CA ASN A 411 -14.76 13.20 8.24
C ASN A 411 -15.80 12.43 9.05
N THR A 412 -16.09 12.86 10.27
CA THR A 412 -17.13 12.25 11.12
C THR A 412 -18.50 12.22 10.44
N ARG A 413 -18.90 13.33 9.79
CA ARG A 413 -20.15 13.41 9.06
C ARG A 413 -20.19 12.44 7.88
N LEU A 414 -19.13 12.41 7.07
CA LEU A 414 -19.05 11.55 5.90
C LEU A 414 -19.06 10.06 6.27
N SER A 415 -18.34 9.66 7.32
CA SER A 415 -18.35 8.27 7.80
C SER A 415 -19.71 7.87 8.37
N LYS A 416 -20.40 8.75 9.11
CA LYS A 416 -21.78 8.50 9.55
C LYS A 416 -22.74 8.32 8.37
N LEU A 417 -22.63 9.15 7.34
CA LEU A 417 -23.45 9.02 6.12
C LEU A 417 -23.15 7.73 5.36
N ALA A 418 -21.88 7.32 5.28
CA ALA A 418 -21.49 6.06 4.67
C ALA A 418 -22.10 4.86 5.42
N ALA A 419 -21.98 4.85 6.75
CA ALA A 419 -22.57 3.79 7.60
C ALA A 419 -24.09 3.71 7.47
N VAL A 420 -24.79 4.86 7.51
CA VAL A 420 -26.25 4.92 7.31
C VAL A 420 -26.64 4.43 5.93
N ARG A 421 -25.88 4.75 4.87
CA ARG A 421 -26.15 4.28 3.51
C ARG A 421 -26.05 2.77 3.40
N VAL A 422 -25.08 2.14 4.07
CA VAL A 422 -24.96 0.67 4.14
C VAL A 422 -26.18 0.07 4.84
N GLU A 423 -26.57 0.62 5.99
CA GLU A 423 -27.71 0.09 6.73
C GLU A 423 -29.05 0.26 5.99
N PHE A 424 -29.26 1.39 5.32
CA PHE A 424 -30.44 1.59 4.47
C PHE A 424 -30.43 0.67 3.25
N GLY A 425 -29.28 0.46 2.62
CA GLY A 425 -29.13 -0.52 1.55
C GLY A 425 -29.49 -1.93 2.02
N ARG A 426 -28.97 -2.36 3.18
CA ARG A 426 -29.26 -3.67 3.79
C ARG A 426 -30.75 -3.88 4.08
N ARG A 427 -31.48 -2.81 4.40
CA ARG A 427 -32.93 -2.84 4.64
C ARG A 427 -33.76 -2.71 3.36
N GLY A 428 -33.14 -2.64 2.18
CA GLY A 428 -33.83 -2.40 0.91
C GLY A 428 -34.41 -0.98 0.78
N MET A 429 -34.00 -0.03 1.62
CA MET A 429 -34.53 1.34 1.63
C MET A 429 -33.94 2.23 0.53
N LEU A 430 -32.93 1.75 -0.21
CA LEU A 430 -32.25 2.47 -1.29
C LEU A 430 -32.47 1.80 -2.66
N GLN A 431 -33.72 1.55 -3.03
CA GLN A 431 -34.06 1.01 -4.35
C GLN A 431 -34.29 2.14 -5.38
N GLY A 432 -33.41 2.20 -6.39
CA GLY A 432 -33.44 3.21 -7.45
C GLY A 432 -32.87 4.57 -7.03
N ASP A 433 -32.63 5.45 -8.00
CA ASP A 433 -32.33 6.86 -7.72
C ASP A 433 -33.61 7.71 -7.75
N ILE A 434 -33.50 8.97 -7.31
CA ILE A 434 -34.62 9.92 -7.33
C ILE A 434 -35.19 10.04 -8.74
N ILE A 435 -34.35 9.96 -9.77
CA ILE A 435 -34.77 10.04 -11.17
C ILE A 435 -35.62 8.83 -11.54
N SER A 436 -35.26 7.61 -11.12
CA SER A 436 -35.99 6.37 -11.35
C SER A 436 -37.30 6.34 -10.58
N HIS A 437 -37.32 6.90 -9.36
CA HIS A 437 -38.55 7.08 -8.59
C HIS A 437 -39.46 8.11 -9.25
N VAL A 438 -38.94 9.28 -9.64
CA VAL A 438 -39.70 10.33 -10.34
C VAL A 438 -40.19 9.83 -11.69
N ARG A 439 -39.38 9.10 -12.46
CA ARG A 439 -39.79 8.51 -13.73
C ARG A 439 -40.89 7.47 -13.53
N ARG A 440 -40.85 6.65 -12.48
CA ARG A 440 -41.97 5.75 -12.11
C ARG A 440 -43.23 6.53 -11.71
N VAL A 441 -43.10 7.53 -10.85
CA VAL A 441 -44.24 8.33 -10.35
C VAL A 441 -44.90 9.16 -11.47
N VAL A 442 -44.12 9.65 -12.43
CA VAL A 442 -44.61 10.44 -13.57
C VAL A 442 -45.01 9.53 -14.75
N GLY A 443 -44.96 8.20 -14.60
CA GLY A 443 -45.37 7.25 -15.64
C GLY A 443 -44.44 7.20 -16.87
N LEU A 444 -43.21 7.69 -16.72
CA LEU A 444 -42.15 7.65 -17.75
C LEU A 444 -41.36 6.33 -17.73
N LEU A 445 -41.52 5.52 -16.68
CA LEU A 445 -41.19 4.10 -16.69
C LEU A 445 -42.52 3.37 -16.61
N LYS A 446 -42.97 2.82 -17.75
CA LYS A 446 -44.02 1.78 -17.70
C LYS A 446 -43.38 0.56 -17.05
N ASP A 447 -43.98 0.06 -15.98
CA ASP A 447 -43.87 -1.36 -15.69
C ASP A 447 -44.51 -2.04 -16.90
N ASP A 448 -43.73 -2.55 -17.84
CA ASP A 448 -44.17 -3.58 -18.75
C ASP A 448 -42.99 -4.21 -19.49
N ASP A 449 -43.05 -5.54 -19.53
CA ASP A 449 -42.53 -6.39 -20.58
C ASP A 449 -42.68 -5.73 -21.97
N SER A 450 -41.70 -6.00 -22.84
CA SER A 450 -41.80 -5.85 -24.30
C SER A 450 -41.81 -4.42 -24.87
N ASP A 451 -40.78 -4.17 -25.67
CA ASP A 451 -40.75 -3.36 -26.90
C ASP A 451 -40.02 -2.00 -26.83
N GLY A 452 -39.03 -1.91 -27.71
CA GLY A 452 -37.91 -0.98 -27.71
C GLY A 452 -38.22 0.46 -28.06
N GLU A 453 -37.28 1.33 -27.66
CA GLU A 453 -36.90 2.51 -28.41
C GLU A 453 -35.41 2.80 -28.18
N ASP A 454 -34.70 3.00 -29.28
CA ASP A 454 -33.24 3.07 -29.43
C ASP A 454 -32.61 4.33 -28.79
N ASP A 455 -31.54 4.13 -28.01
CA ASP A 455 -30.53 5.16 -27.73
C ASP A 455 -29.15 4.64 -28.20
N PRO A 456 -28.51 5.22 -29.24
CA PRO A 456 -27.44 4.54 -29.98
C PRO A 456 -26.05 4.48 -29.32
N GLU A 457 -25.84 5.05 -28.13
CA GLU A 457 -24.48 5.20 -27.60
C GLU A 457 -24.07 4.20 -26.52
N HIS A 458 -24.98 3.48 -25.84
CA HIS A 458 -24.58 2.61 -24.73
C HIS A 458 -25.42 1.33 -24.65
N PRO A 459 -24.81 0.12 -24.74
CA PRO A 459 -25.56 -1.13 -24.69
C PRO A 459 -26.28 -1.29 -23.34
N HIS A 460 -27.61 -1.39 -23.37
CA HIS A 460 -28.37 -2.05 -22.30
C HIS A 460 -27.97 -3.54 -22.24
N ASP A 461 -28.26 -4.26 -21.15
CA ASP A 461 -27.85 -5.66 -20.94
C ASP A 461 -28.10 -6.57 -22.17
N GLY A 462 -29.21 -6.37 -22.90
CA GLY A 462 -29.53 -7.10 -24.13
C GLY A 462 -28.64 -6.79 -25.36
N ALA A 463 -27.99 -5.62 -25.41
CA ALA A 463 -27.04 -5.30 -26.47
C ALA A 463 -25.61 -5.80 -26.15
N LEU A 464 -25.33 -6.13 -24.89
CA LEU A 464 -24.06 -6.75 -24.48
C LEU A 464 -24.08 -8.27 -24.66
N THR A 465 -25.22 -8.92 -24.43
CA THR A 465 -25.44 -10.35 -24.74
C THR A 465 -25.19 -10.65 -26.21
N ASP A 466 -25.68 -9.78 -27.09
CA ASP A 466 -25.54 -9.91 -28.54
C ASP A 466 -24.10 -9.60 -29.00
N LEU A 467 -23.42 -8.67 -28.36
CA LEU A 467 -22.02 -8.33 -28.66
C LEU A 467 -21.04 -9.44 -28.25
N LEU A 468 -21.32 -10.14 -27.14
CA LEU A 468 -20.45 -11.19 -26.58
C LEU A 468 -20.87 -12.60 -27.01
N ASP A 469 -22.00 -12.74 -27.70
CA ASP A 469 -22.62 -14.02 -28.09
C ASP A 469 -22.93 -14.93 -26.88
N ILE A 470 -23.36 -14.30 -25.77
CA ILE A 470 -23.70 -14.97 -24.50
C ILE A 470 -25.11 -14.52 -24.09
N PRO A 471 -26.19 -15.20 -24.53
CA PRO A 471 -27.57 -14.79 -24.26
C PRO A 471 -27.96 -14.90 -22.77
N ASP A 472 -27.28 -15.73 -21.99
CA ASP A 472 -27.55 -15.94 -20.56
C ASP A 472 -26.72 -15.02 -19.63
N LEU A 473 -26.02 -14.03 -20.19
CA LEU A 473 -25.10 -13.16 -19.45
C LEU A 473 -25.72 -12.49 -18.20
N PRO A 474 -26.97 -11.97 -18.23
CA PRO A 474 -27.58 -11.38 -17.04
C PRO A 474 -27.74 -12.38 -15.89
N ASN A 475 -28.20 -13.60 -16.19
CA ASN A 475 -28.35 -14.67 -15.20
C ASN A 475 -27.01 -15.12 -14.65
N MET A 476 -25.98 -15.21 -15.51
CA MET A 476 -24.61 -15.50 -15.09
C MET A 476 -24.05 -14.42 -14.16
N ILE A 477 -24.36 -13.15 -14.41
CA ILE A 477 -23.94 -12.04 -13.55
C ILE A 477 -24.63 -12.13 -12.18
N TRP A 478 -25.93 -12.42 -12.13
CA TRP A 478 -26.64 -12.55 -10.85
C TRP A 478 -26.11 -13.72 -10.02
N ARG A 479 -25.84 -14.86 -10.67
CA ARG A 479 -25.23 -16.04 -10.02
C ARG A 479 -23.80 -15.76 -9.58
N PHE A 480 -23.00 -15.08 -10.40
CA PHE A 480 -21.66 -14.67 -10.04
C PHE A 480 -21.67 -13.75 -8.81
N ILE A 481 -22.56 -12.74 -8.78
CA ILE A 481 -22.69 -11.85 -7.63
C ILE A 481 -23.17 -12.62 -6.39
N HIS A 482 -24.06 -13.60 -6.54
CA HIS A 482 -24.46 -14.48 -5.44
C HIS A 482 -23.23 -15.20 -4.85
N ASP A 483 -22.45 -15.90 -5.69
CA ASP A 483 -21.25 -16.61 -5.25
C ASP A 483 -20.23 -15.66 -4.60
N GLN A 484 -20.10 -14.42 -5.09
CA GLN A 484 -19.19 -13.43 -4.48
C GLN A 484 -19.70 -12.87 -3.14
N LEU A 485 -21.02 -12.81 -2.92
CA LEU A 485 -21.60 -12.25 -1.70
C LEU A 485 -21.80 -13.29 -0.59
N TYR A 486 -21.94 -14.57 -0.95
CA TYR A 486 -22.29 -15.65 -0.03
C TYR A 486 -21.29 -16.83 -0.14
N LEU A 487 -19.99 -16.52 -0.08
CA LEU A 487 -18.87 -17.48 -0.20
C LEU A 487 -18.91 -18.67 0.79
N ASP A 488 -19.59 -18.52 1.93
CA ASP A 488 -19.66 -19.55 2.99
C ASP A 488 -20.89 -20.49 2.86
N ASP A 489 -21.75 -20.29 1.87
CA ASP A 489 -22.91 -21.17 1.66
C ASP A 489 -22.48 -22.45 0.93
N HIS A 490 -22.89 -23.62 1.42
CA HIS A 490 -22.54 -24.92 0.82
C HIS A 490 -23.29 -25.21 -0.50
N LEU A 491 -24.04 -24.23 -1.00
CA LEU A 491 -24.85 -24.31 -2.20
C LEU A 491 -24.27 -23.37 -3.26
N ALA A 492 -23.72 -23.95 -4.32
CA ALA A 492 -23.28 -23.17 -5.49
C ALA A 492 -24.47 -22.42 -6.12
N ALA A 493 -24.27 -21.17 -6.58
CA ALA A 493 -25.34 -20.34 -7.15
C ALA A 493 -26.06 -20.96 -8.37
N GLU A 494 -25.46 -21.95 -9.02
CA GLU A 494 -26.13 -22.76 -10.05
C GLU A 494 -27.36 -23.51 -9.54
N ASN A 495 -27.40 -23.86 -8.25
CA ASN A 495 -28.46 -24.60 -7.58
C ASN A 495 -29.50 -23.69 -6.91
N ILE A 496 -29.36 -22.37 -7.05
CA ILE A 496 -30.22 -21.37 -6.45
C ILE A 496 -31.20 -20.84 -7.52
N PRO A 497 -32.50 -20.81 -7.23
CA PRO A 497 -33.49 -20.16 -8.08
C PRO A 497 -33.09 -18.71 -8.40
N LEU A 498 -33.18 -18.30 -9.67
CA LEU A 498 -32.70 -16.99 -10.14
C LEU A 498 -33.39 -15.81 -9.46
N ASP A 499 -34.63 -15.97 -9.01
CA ASP A 499 -35.42 -15.00 -8.24
C ASP A 499 -34.88 -14.75 -6.83
N HIS A 500 -34.04 -15.66 -6.32
CA HIS A 500 -33.30 -15.49 -5.06
C HIS A 500 -31.89 -14.92 -5.27
N CYS A 501 -31.41 -14.82 -6.51
CA CYS A 501 -30.13 -14.21 -6.81
C CYS A 501 -30.23 -12.66 -6.75
N PRO A 502 -29.17 -11.98 -6.30
CA PRO A 502 -29.12 -10.52 -6.28
C PRO A 502 -29.15 -9.96 -7.71
N VAL A 503 -30.17 -9.17 -8.00
CA VAL A 503 -30.33 -8.52 -9.31
C VAL A 503 -29.35 -7.35 -9.45
N PHE A 504 -28.59 -7.35 -10.54
CA PHE A 504 -27.66 -6.26 -10.86
C PHE A 504 -28.33 -5.23 -11.77
N HIS A 505 -28.27 -3.95 -11.37
CA HIS A 505 -28.80 -2.82 -12.15
C HIS A 505 -27.72 -1.75 -12.44
N GLY A 506 -26.44 -2.12 -12.30
CA GLY A 506 -25.32 -1.21 -12.55
C GLY A 506 -24.92 -1.16 -14.02
N ARG A 507 -23.98 -0.26 -14.36
CA ARG A 507 -23.37 -0.22 -15.70
C ARG A 507 -22.30 -1.29 -15.81
N ILE A 508 -22.34 -2.09 -16.88
CA ILE A 508 -21.29 -3.04 -17.25
C ILE A 508 -20.34 -2.36 -18.23
N SER A 509 -19.03 -2.59 -18.09
CA SER A 509 -18.04 -2.10 -19.05
C SER A 509 -17.17 -3.26 -19.50
N VAL A 510 -17.04 -3.44 -20.82
CA VAL A 510 -16.18 -4.46 -21.43
C VAL A 510 -14.79 -3.87 -21.61
N TYR A 511 -13.78 -4.58 -21.10
CA TYR A 511 -12.37 -4.23 -21.30
C TYR A 511 -11.74 -5.27 -22.21
N HIS A 512 -11.39 -4.89 -23.43
CA HIS A 512 -10.60 -5.75 -24.31
C HIS A 512 -9.18 -5.84 -23.76
N SER A 513 -8.79 -7.02 -23.29
CA SER A 513 -7.38 -7.30 -23.00
C SER A 513 -6.70 -7.75 -24.29
N ALA A 514 -5.51 -7.22 -24.56
CA ALA A 514 -4.67 -7.65 -25.66
C ALA A 514 -3.44 -8.34 -25.06
N THR A 515 -3.20 -9.58 -25.43
CA THR A 515 -1.99 -10.33 -25.09
C THR A 515 -1.04 -10.20 -26.26
N ALA A 516 0.09 -9.51 -26.06
CA ALA A 516 1.17 -9.46 -27.06
C ALA A 516 2.18 -10.57 -26.75
N THR A 517 2.12 -11.67 -27.50
CA THR A 517 3.13 -12.72 -27.45
C THR A 517 4.23 -12.38 -28.45
N PHE A 518 5.39 -11.94 -27.95
CA PHE A 518 6.55 -11.70 -28.80
C PHE A 518 7.23 -13.03 -29.13
N TYR A 519 7.16 -13.44 -30.39
CA TYR A 519 8.03 -14.48 -30.90
C TYR A 519 9.37 -13.84 -31.26
N ALA A 520 10.46 -14.29 -30.66
CA ALA A 520 11.79 -13.99 -31.16
C ALA A 520 11.85 -14.47 -32.63
N PRO A 521 12.40 -13.69 -33.57
CA PRO A 521 12.67 -14.20 -34.90
C PRO A 521 13.75 -15.27 -34.75
N SER A 522 13.36 -16.54 -34.73
CA SER A 522 14.27 -17.59 -35.15
C SER A 522 14.58 -17.31 -36.60
N GLU A 523 15.85 -17.04 -36.89
CA GLU A 523 16.36 -16.89 -38.26
C GLU A 523 15.83 -18.01 -39.14
N LEU A 524 14.95 -17.64 -40.08
CA LEU A 524 14.72 -18.23 -41.41
C LEU A 524 13.39 -17.69 -41.93
N SER A 525 13.38 -16.42 -42.35
CA SER A 525 12.64 -15.90 -43.52
C SER A 525 12.70 -14.37 -43.56
N GLY A 526 13.71 -13.87 -44.27
CA GLY A 526 13.67 -12.66 -45.12
C GLY A 526 13.31 -11.33 -44.49
#